data_AF-A0AAD7VP48-F1
#
_entry.id   AF-A0AAD7VP48-F1
#
_cell.length_a   1.000
_cell.length_b   1.000
_cell.length_c   1.000
_cell.angle_alpha   90.00
_cell.angle_beta   90.00
_cell.angle_gamma   90.00
#
_symmetry.space_group_name_H-M   'P 1'
#
loop_
_entity.id
_entity.type
_entity.pdbx_description
1 polymer ?
#
loop_
_entity_poly.entity_id
_entity_poly.type
_entity_poly.pdbx_seq_one_letter_code
_entity_poly.pdbx_strand_id
1 'polypeptide(L)'
;MFEAHSGEFEISSLTALSPLGGRYWDKVKDLSLLMSENVLIYFRVLVEFYTIDFHEFKIQTTVTASSRVVDRWIFNIYHHIHLHRYRFHSDLIVGLDTEWRPNFEPETDNPVAILQLCAGHRCLIFKFLHADTLPSSLVAFLGNKNITFAGMGIKEDGEKLFKDCGLRVSRAMDVGEMAVKKYSNWKELKYMGLKKLALTFTGKLMKKPKEITLSCWDAEELSYAQVEYACIDAFVSSQLGMHFKGVFESVHGVHQPVRTTSTCPLTPTRFVTSPLTPTRIVPVIYYPIVI
;
A
#
# COMPACT_ATOMS: atom_id res chain seq x y z
N MET A 1 54.29 -5.40 -4.96
CA MET A 1 53.24 -6.22 -4.34
C MET A 1 52.64 -5.38 -3.22
N PHE A 2 51.58 -4.64 -3.53
CA PHE A 2 50.77 -3.92 -2.55
C PHE A 2 49.32 -4.14 -2.98
N GLU A 3 48.59 -4.89 -2.18
CA GLU A 3 47.20 -5.28 -2.41
C GLU A 3 46.27 -4.08 -2.18
N ALA A 4 45.30 -3.94 -3.10
CA ALA A 4 44.21 -3.00 -3.01
C ALA A 4 43.11 -3.57 -2.11
N HIS A 5 42.94 -2.99 -0.92
CA HIS A 5 41.74 -3.15 -0.09
C HIS A 5 41.16 -1.78 0.21
N SER A 6 40.25 -1.29 -0.65
CA SER A 6 39.51 -0.04 -0.42
C SER A 6 38.04 -0.09 -0.84
N GLY A 7 37.49 -1.27 -1.16
CA GLY A 7 36.12 -1.39 -1.69
C GLY A 7 35.02 -1.73 -0.68
N GLU A 8 35.35 -2.35 0.47
CA GLU A 8 34.32 -2.90 1.37
C GLU A 8 33.84 -1.92 2.46
N PHE A 9 34.66 -0.94 2.84
CA PHE A 9 34.32 -0.04 3.96
C PHE A 9 33.25 1.01 3.61
N GLU A 10 33.17 1.48 2.36
CA GLU A 10 32.19 2.50 1.94
C GLU A 10 30.76 1.96 1.81
N ILE A 11 30.59 0.69 1.43
CA ILE A 11 29.26 0.08 1.21
C ILE A 11 28.49 -0.09 2.53
N SER A 12 29.22 -0.35 3.64
CA SER A 12 28.63 -0.47 4.98
C SER A 12 27.98 0.84 5.45
N SER A 13 28.60 1.97 5.12
CA SER A 13 28.18 3.32 5.52
C SER A 13 26.95 3.79 4.75
N LEU A 14 26.81 3.38 3.49
CA LEU A 14 25.62 3.67 2.66
C LEU A 14 24.42 2.77 3.01
N THR A 15 24.68 1.54 3.47
CA THR A 15 23.62 0.62 3.94
C THR A 15 22.93 1.16 5.21
N ALA A 16 23.65 1.98 5.98
CA ALA A 16 23.17 2.64 7.20
C ALA A 16 22.27 3.86 6.93
N LEU A 17 22.22 4.39 5.70
CA LEU A 17 21.29 5.44 5.29
C LEU A 17 19.93 4.84 4.90
N SER A 18 19.33 4.10 5.83
CA SER A 18 17.94 3.66 5.72
C SER A 18 17.04 4.86 6.00
N PRO A 19 16.20 5.33 5.06
CA PRO A 19 15.38 6.53 5.25
C PRO A 19 14.10 6.22 6.03
N LEU A 20 14.24 5.64 7.23
CA LEU A 20 13.12 5.23 8.10
C LEU A 20 12.36 6.41 8.75
N GLY A 21 12.18 7.53 8.05
CA GLY A 21 11.30 8.61 8.51
C GLY A 21 11.53 9.97 7.89
N GLY A 22 12.07 10.08 6.67
CA GLY A 22 12.31 11.36 6.00
C GLY A 22 13.43 12.24 6.59
N ARG A 23 13.83 12.00 7.85
CA ARG A 23 14.87 12.76 8.58
C ARG A 23 16.26 12.81 7.94
N TYR A 24 16.54 11.91 7.01
CA TYR A 24 17.83 11.81 6.33
C TYR A 24 17.74 12.15 4.84
N TRP A 25 16.59 12.61 4.35
CA TRP A 25 16.44 12.94 2.93
C TRP A 25 17.36 14.11 2.56
N ASP A 26 17.48 15.14 3.40
CA ASP A 26 18.41 16.22 3.10
C ASP A 26 19.87 15.74 3.14
N LYS A 27 20.22 14.82 4.05
CA LYS A 27 21.55 14.16 4.06
C LYS A 27 21.82 13.28 2.84
N VAL A 28 20.83 12.57 2.32
CA VAL A 28 20.98 11.78 1.08
C VAL A 28 21.12 12.71 -0.13
N LYS A 29 20.42 13.87 -0.15
CA LYS A 29 20.66 14.91 -1.16
C LYS A 29 22.07 15.49 -1.04
N ASP A 30 22.55 15.78 0.16
CA ASP A 30 23.90 16.30 0.39
C ASP A 30 24.97 15.29 -0.02
N LEU A 31 24.80 14.02 0.36
CA LEU A 31 25.71 12.94 -0.02
C LEU A 31 25.58 12.55 -1.49
N SER A 32 24.46 12.83 -2.15
CA SER A 32 24.33 12.57 -3.59
C SER A 32 25.36 13.34 -4.41
N LEU A 33 25.79 14.51 -3.93
CA LEU A 33 26.85 15.30 -4.56
C LEU A 33 28.24 14.66 -4.44
N LEU A 34 28.42 13.71 -3.52
CA LEU A 34 29.66 12.99 -3.23
C LEU A 34 29.64 11.54 -3.70
N MET A 35 28.48 11.03 -4.09
CA MET A 35 28.31 9.68 -4.62
C MET A 35 28.61 9.69 -6.12
N SER A 36 29.30 8.66 -6.60
CA SER A 36 29.46 8.52 -8.06
C SER A 36 28.10 8.34 -8.71
N GLU A 37 27.96 8.77 -9.97
CA GLU A 37 26.72 8.59 -10.74
C GLU A 37 26.27 7.12 -10.71
N ASN A 38 27.20 6.17 -10.75
CA ASN A 38 26.91 4.74 -10.65
C ASN A 38 26.28 4.34 -9.32
N VAL A 39 26.72 4.91 -8.19
CA VAL A 39 26.14 4.60 -6.87
C VAL A 39 24.78 5.28 -6.71
N LEU A 40 24.58 6.46 -7.28
CA LEU A 40 23.27 7.13 -7.31
C LEU A 40 22.26 6.42 -8.20
N ILE A 41 22.68 5.97 -9.36
CA ILE A 41 21.88 5.14 -10.26
C ILE A 41 21.54 3.84 -9.55
N TYR A 42 22.53 3.15 -8.97
CA TYR A 42 22.29 1.91 -8.21
C TYR A 42 21.31 2.10 -7.04
N PHE A 43 21.39 3.21 -6.30
CA PHE A 43 20.47 3.49 -5.19
C PHE A 43 19.04 3.83 -5.68
N ARG A 44 18.92 4.61 -6.76
CA ARG A 44 17.62 4.93 -7.40
C ARG A 44 16.98 3.71 -8.06
N VAL A 45 17.78 2.78 -8.57
CA VAL A 45 17.31 1.54 -9.21
C VAL A 45 16.70 0.56 -8.19
N LEU A 46 17.08 0.64 -6.91
CA LEU A 46 16.70 -0.38 -5.93
C LEU A 46 15.54 0.00 -5.01
N VAL A 47 15.38 1.27 -4.64
CA VAL A 47 14.34 1.68 -3.69
C VAL A 47 13.84 3.11 -3.88
N GLU A 48 12.53 3.28 -3.81
CA GLU A 48 11.85 4.57 -3.82
C GLU A 48 10.93 4.70 -2.61
N PHE A 49 10.81 5.92 -2.07
CA PHE A 49 10.00 6.22 -0.90
C PHE A 49 8.97 7.30 -1.22
N TYR A 50 7.73 7.00 -0.87
CA TYR A 50 6.58 7.88 -1.08
C TYR A 50 5.85 8.10 0.24
N THR A 51 5.22 9.27 0.37
CA THR A 51 4.15 9.48 1.35
C THR A 51 2.88 9.67 0.57
N ILE A 52 1.99 8.67 0.61
CA ILE A 52 0.71 8.68 -0.08
C ILE A 52 -0.33 9.27 0.87
N ASP A 53 -0.94 10.38 0.44
CA ASP A 53 -2.04 11.01 1.16
C ASP A 53 -3.37 10.38 0.72
N PHE A 54 -4.09 9.74 1.65
CA PHE A 54 -5.41 9.16 1.41
C PHE A 54 -6.40 9.62 2.49
N HIS A 55 -7.20 10.64 2.15
CA HIS A 55 -8.05 11.36 3.09
C HIS A 55 -7.25 11.87 4.30
N GLU A 56 -7.58 11.44 5.51
CA GLU A 56 -6.87 11.81 6.75
C GLU A 56 -5.57 11.02 6.97
N PHE A 57 -5.29 10.00 6.16
CA PHE A 57 -4.16 9.11 6.36
C PHE A 57 -2.94 9.51 5.53
N LYS A 58 -1.77 9.43 6.17
CA LYS A 58 -0.46 9.49 5.54
C LYS A 58 0.16 8.11 5.57
N ILE A 59 0.33 7.48 4.41
CA ILE A 59 0.84 6.13 4.29
C ILE A 59 2.28 6.20 3.79
N GLN A 60 3.21 5.65 4.57
CA GLN A 60 4.62 5.55 4.19
C GLN A 60 4.80 4.35 3.27
N THR A 61 5.12 4.61 2.01
CA THR A 61 5.18 3.59 0.97
C THR A 61 6.62 3.40 0.49
N THR A 62 7.10 2.16 0.56
CA THR A 62 8.41 1.73 0.06
C THR A 62 8.18 0.93 -1.21
N VAL A 63 8.73 1.38 -2.35
CA VAL A 63 8.74 0.64 -3.61
C VAL A 63 10.14 0.09 -3.80
N THR A 64 10.29 -1.21 -4.05
CA THR A 64 11.63 -1.82 -4.10
C THR A 64 11.66 -3.07 -4.96
N ALA A 65 12.79 -3.28 -5.63
CA ALA A 65 13.18 -4.58 -6.19
C ALA A 65 14.20 -5.32 -5.29
N SER A 66 14.78 -4.63 -4.30
CA SER A 66 15.81 -5.20 -3.44
C SER A 66 15.24 -6.06 -2.32
N SER A 67 15.69 -7.30 -2.25
CA SER A 67 15.39 -8.25 -1.18
C SER A 67 15.77 -7.75 0.21
N ARG A 68 16.94 -7.13 0.34
CA ARG A 68 17.43 -6.55 1.60
C ARG A 68 16.54 -5.45 2.14
N VAL A 69 15.88 -4.69 1.26
CA VAL A 69 14.91 -3.66 1.66
C VAL A 69 13.62 -4.31 2.17
N VAL A 70 13.17 -5.39 1.52
CA VAL A 70 12.02 -6.19 1.99
C VAL A 70 12.29 -6.79 3.37
N ASP A 71 13.45 -7.43 3.58
CA ASP A 71 13.87 -7.98 4.88
C ASP A 71 13.77 -6.92 5.98
N ARG A 72 14.28 -5.73 5.67
CA ARG A 72 14.28 -4.59 6.61
C ARG A 72 12.88 -4.07 6.88
N TRP A 73 12.03 -3.99 5.85
CA TRP A 73 10.63 -3.59 6.02
C TRP A 73 9.92 -4.57 6.97
N ILE A 74 10.07 -5.87 6.74
CA ILE A 74 9.47 -6.93 7.58
C ILE A 74 10.00 -6.87 9.01
N PHE A 75 11.32 -6.72 9.19
CA PHE A 75 11.92 -6.54 10.51
C PHE A 75 11.30 -5.36 11.26
N ASN A 76 11.11 -4.22 10.58
CA ASN A 76 10.52 -3.03 11.19
C ASN A 76 9.04 -3.22 11.54
N ILE A 77 8.28 -4.01 10.76
CA ILE A 77 6.90 -4.37 11.12
C ILE A 77 6.89 -5.16 12.43
N TYR A 78 7.68 -6.22 12.54
CA TYR A 78 7.76 -7.00 13.78
C TYR A 78 8.25 -6.18 14.97
N HIS A 79 9.26 -5.33 14.75
CA HIS A 79 9.78 -4.44 15.78
C HIS A 79 8.71 -3.45 16.28
N HIS A 80 7.94 -2.84 15.37
CA HIS A 80 6.82 -1.97 15.76
C HIS A 80 5.74 -2.72 16.54
N ILE A 81 5.36 -3.92 16.10
CA ILE A 81 4.38 -4.75 16.82
C ILE A 81 4.90 -5.07 18.22
N HIS A 82 6.16 -5.47 18.35
CA HIS A 82 6.78 -5.80 19.63
C HIS A 82 6.77 -4.61 20.60
N LEU A 83 7.14 -3.42 20.12
CA LEU A 83 7.17 -2.19 20.91
C LEU A 83 5.77 -1.73 21.35
N HIS A 84 4.75 -1.99 20.53
CA HIS A 84 3.38 -1.55 20.78
C HIS A 84 2.45 -2.73 21.10
N ARG A 85 2.98 -3.82 21.66
CA ARG A 85 2.24 -5.06 21.96
C ARG A 85 0.98 -4.87 22.84
N TYR A 86 0.92 -3.77 23.59
CA TYR A 86 -0.24 -3.39 24.41
C TYR A 86 -1.34 -2.63 23.64
N ARG A 87 -1.03 -2.16 22.42
CA ARG A 87 -1.96 -1.42 21.54
C ARG A 87 -2.44 -2.26 20.35
N PHE A 88 -1.66 -3.27 19.96
CA PHE A 88 -2.06 -4.19 18.89
C PHE A 88 -2.87 -5.35 19.48
N HIS A 89 -4.03 -5.62 18.89
CA HIS A 89 -4.78 -6.85 19.14
C HIS A 89 -3.94 -8.07 18.79
N SER A 90 -4.30 -9.24 19.30
CA SER A 90 -3.54 -10.49 19.15
C SER A 90 -3.29 -10.91 17.69
N ASP A 91 -4.12 -10.46 16.74
CA ASP A 91 -4.00 -10.77 15.31
C ASP A 91 -3.47 -9.57 14.53
N LEU A 92 -2.25 -9.67 13.99
CA LEU A 92 -1.76 -8.72 12.98
C LEU A 92 -2.57 -8.90 11.69
N ILE A 93 -3.14 -7.81 11.17
CA ILE A 93 -3.82 -7.77 9.88
C ILE A 93 -2.98 -6.94 8.92
N VAL A 94 -2.63 -7.55 7.78
CA VAL A 94 -1.84 -6.94 6.71
C VAL A 94 -2.70 -6.93 5.45
N GLY A 95 -2.84 -5.77 4.82
CA GLY A 95 -3.46 -5.70 3.51
C GLY A 95 -2.56 -6.31 2.45
N LEU A 96 -3.11 -7.14 1.57
CA LEU A 96 -2.41 -7.77 0.48
C LEU A 96 -3.20 -7.57 -0.80
N ASP A 97 -2.49 -7.24 -1.87
CA ASP A 97 -3.01 -7.21 -3.22
C ASP A 97 -1.86 -7.58 -4.19
N THR A 98 -2.17 -7.87 -5.45
CA THR A 98 -1.16 -8.05 -6.50
C THR A 98 -1.58 -7.43 -7.83
N GLU A 99 -0.61 -7.03 -8.64
CA GLU A 99 -0.88 -6.51 -9.99
C GLU A 99 0.06 -7.16 -11.02
N TRP A 100 -0.41 -7.28 -12.26
CA TRP A 100 0.32 -7.83 -13.40
C TRP A 100 -0.12 -7.13 -14.68
N ARG A 101 0.68 -7.30 -15.75
CA ARG A 101 0.30 -6.78 -17.06
C ARG A 101 -1.03 -7.42 -17.51
N PRO A 102 -2.05 -6.63 -17.91
CA PRO A 102 -3.34 -7.19 -18.28
C PRO A 102 -3.24 -8.24 -19.40
N ASN A 103 -3.97 -9.33 -19.23
CA ASN A 103 -4.14 -10.36 -20.25
C ASN A 103 -5.32 -9.97 -21.13
N PHE A 104 -5.06 -9.52 -22.37
CA PHE A 104 -6.12 -9.19 -23.33
C PHE A 104 -6.55 -10.39 -24.18
N GLU A 105 -5.66 -11.38 -24.34
CA GLU A 105 -5.93 -12.63 -25.05
C GLU A 105 -6.11 -13.79 -24.05
N PRO A 106 -7.05 -14.73 -24.27
CA PRO A 106 -7.35 -15.82 -23.33
C PRO A 106 -6.17 -16.73 -22.98
N GLU A 107 -5.22 -16.89 -23.90
CA GLU A 107 -4.03 -17.75 -23.73
C GLU A 107 -2.89 -17.04 -23.01
N THR A 108 -3.00 -15.73 -22.78
CA THR A 108 -1.97 -14.95 -22.09
C THR A 108 -2.13 -15.09 -20.59
N ASP A 109 -1.04 -15.43 -19.91
CA ASP A 109 -0.96 -15.50 -18.46
C ASP A 109 0.29 -14.78 -17.98
N ASN A 110 0.24 -13.44 -18.00
CA ASN A 110 1.35 -12.62 -17.51
C ASN A 110 1.60 -12.91 -16.02
N PRO A 111 2.86 -13.07 -15.60
CA PRO A 111 3.20 -13.33 -14.21
C PRO A 111 2.87 -12.13 -13.31
N VAL A 112 2.73 -12.38 -12.00
CA VAL A 112 2.68 -11.30 -10.99
C VAL A 112 3.83 -10.31 -11.20
N ALA A 113 3.51 -9.04 -11.40
CA ALA A 113 4.50 -7.98 -11.58
C ALA A 113 4.92 -7.38 -10.24
N ILE A 114 3.94 -7.07 -9.39
CA ILE A 114 4.16 -6.47 -8.09
C ILE A 114 3.28 -7.11 -7.00
N LEU A 115 3.77 -7.09 -5.77
CA LEU A 115 3.02 -7.43 -4.56
C LEU A 115 2.97 -6.23 -3.63
N GLN A 116 1.76 -5.93 -3.14
CA GLN A 116 1.57 -4.90 -2.14
C GLN A 116 1.30 -5.52 -0.77
N LEU A 117 1.95 -4.99 0.25
CA LEU A 117 1.71 -5.34 1.64
C LEU A 117 1.54 -4.08 2.47
N CYS A 118 0.43 -3.94 3.19
CA CYS A 118 0.19 -2.78 4.05
C CYS A 118 -0.09 -3.18 5.49
N ALA A 119 0.80 -2.80 6.40
CA ALA A 119 0.67 -3.03 7.84
C ALA A 119 0.59 -1.68 8.57
N GLY A 120 -0.60 -1.36 9.09
CA GLY A 120 -0.88 -0.03 9.62
C GLY A 120 -0.73 1.03 8.51
N HIS A 121 0.10 2.06 8.75
CA HIS A 121 0.36 3.12 7.78
C HIS A 121 1.68 2.91 7.02
N ARG A 122 2.15 1.67 6.92
CA ARG A 122 3.38 1.30 6.21
C ARG A 122 3.02 0.37 5.07
N CYS A 123 3.23 0.82 3.83
CA CYS A 123 3.03 0.02 2.64
C CYS A 123 4.39 -0.37 2.03
N LEU A 124 4.48 -1.61 1.58
CA LEU A 124 5.55 -2.14 0.74
C LEU A 124 4.95 -2.48 -0.61
N ILE A 125 5.60 -2.04 -1.69
CA ILE A 125 5.36 -2.49 -3.06
C ILE A 125 6.63 -3.17 -3.52
N PHE A 126 6.60 -4.50 -3.62
CA PHE A 126 7.73 -5.30 -4.06
C PHE A 126 7.59 -5.61 -5.56
N LYS A 127 8.58 -5.19 -6.34
CA LYS A 127 8.65 -5.40 -7.80
C LYS A 127 9.21 -6.78 -8.11
N PHE A 128 8.36 -7.80 -8.21
CA PHE A 128 8.78 -9.20 -8.39
C PHE A 128 9.58 -9.43 -9.67
N LEU A 129 9.12 -8.90 -10.80
CA LEU A 129 9.78 -9.15 -12.10
C LEU A 129 11.18 -8.56 -12.19
N HIS A 130 11.46 -7.56 -11.36
CA HIS A 130 12.73 -6.85 -11.32
C HIS A 130 13.55 -7.20 -10.07
N ALA A 131 13.10 -8.17 -9.27
CA ALA A 131 13.71 -8.47 -7.99
C ALA A 131 15.10 -9.11 -8.13
N ASP A 132 16.00 -8.75 -7.23
CA ASP A 132 17.34 -9.37 -7.17
C ASP A 132 17.29 -10.84 -6.73
N THR A 133 16.49 -11.13 -5.70
CA THR A 133 16.20 -12.47 -5.23
C THR A 133 14.90 -12.48 -4.41
N LEU A 134 14.33 -13.67 -4.20
CA LEU A 134 13.17 -13.83 -3.33
C LEU A 134 13.63 -13.83 -1.85
N PRO A 135 13.17 -12.88 -1.02
CA PRO A 135 13.61 -12.81 0.38
C PRO A 135 13.01 -13.94 1.20
N SER A 136 13.85 -14.70 1.92
CA SER A 136 13.36 -15.77 2.81
C SER A 136 12.47 -15.23 3.93
N SER A 137 12.70 -13.98 4.37
CA SER A 137 11.83 -13.31 5.34
C SER A 137 10.42 -13.08 4.80
N LEU A 138 10.27 -12.79 3.50
CA LEU A 138 8.97 -12.61 2.84
C LEU A 138 8.22 -13.94 2.77
N VAL A 139 8.93 -15.02 2.40
CA VAL A 139 8.38 -16.38 2.42
C VAL A 139 7.85 -16.73 3.83
N ALA A 140 8.66 -16.48 4.86
CA ALA A 140 8.28 -16.73 6.25
C ALA A 140 7.13 -15.82 6.72
N PHE A 141 7.11 -14.56 6.28
CA PHE A 141 6.08 -13.58 6.63
C PHE A 141 4.72 -13.97 6.06
N LEU A 142 4.63 -14.26 4.76
CA LEU A 142 3.39 -14.72 4.10
C LEU A 142 2.94 -16.10 4.63
N GLY A 143 3.90 -16.95 4.97
CA GLY A 143 3.65 -18.27 5.58
C GLY A 143 3.24 -18.25 7.06
N ASN A 144 3.27 -17.10 7.72
CA ASN A 144 3.04 -17.01 9.16
C ASN A 144 1.54 -17.15 9.51
N LYS A 145 1.19 -18.20 10.26
CA LYS A 145 -0.19 -18.48 10.72
C LYS A 145 -0.71 -17.52 11.79
N ASN A 146 0.11 -16.59 12.28
CA ASN A 146 -0.29 -15.57 13.24
C ASN A 146 -0.60 -14.23 12.55
N ILE A 147 -0.36 -14.13 11.24
CA ILE A 147 -0.66 -12.94 10.44
C ILE A 147 -1.86 -13.26 9.56
N THR A 148 -2.85 -12.36 9.54
CA THR A 148 -3.99 -12.45 8.62
C THR A 148 -3.76 -11.48 7.48
N PHE A 149 -3.82 -11.97 6.24
CA PHE A 149 -3.71 -11.15 5.04
C PHE A 149 -5.11 -10.84 4.52
N ALA A 150 -5.44 -9.56 4.37
CA ALA A 150 -6.75 -9.09 3.95
C ALA A 150 -6.67 -8.51 2.53
N GLY A 151 -7.58 -8.91 1.65
CA GLY A 151 -7.64 -8.45 0.26
C GLY A 151 -9.01 -8.70 -0.35
N MET A 152 -9.24 -8.18 -1.56
CA MET A 152 -10.46 -8.39 -2.35
C MET A 152 -10.13 -9.36 -3.49
N GLY A 153 -10.72 -10.55 -3.52
CA GLY A 153 -10.27 -11.62 -4.43
C GLY A 153 -8.93 -12.22 -4.01
N ILE A 154 -8.60 -12.15 -2.71
CA ILE A 154 -7.27 -12.53 -2.20
C ILE A 154 -6.94 -14.02 -2.39
N LYS A 155 -7.95 -14.85 -2.59
CA LYS A 155 -7.73 -16.27 -2.85
C LYS A 155 -7.07 -16.45 -4.22
N GLU A 156 -7.58 -15.74 -5.22
CA GLU A 156 -7.05 -15.69 -6.57
C GLU A 156 -5.63 -15.10 -6.57
N ASP A 157 -5.39 -14.01 -5.83
CA ASP A 157 -4.03 -13.45 -5.65
C ASP A 157 -3.07 -14.47 -5.02
N GLY A 158 -3.51 -15.16 -3.97
CA GLY A 158 -2.72 -16.17 -3.27
C GLY A 158 -2.39 -17.38 -4.14
N GLU A 159 -3.35 -17.84 -4.96
CA GLU A 159 -3.15 -18.90 -5.94
C GLU A 159 -2.14 -18.47 -7.02
N LYS A 160 -2.26 -17.24 -7.52
CA LYS A 160 -1.35 -16.69 -8.52
C LYS A 160 0.07 -16.46 -7.98
N LEU A 161 0.20 -15.92 -6.76
CA LEU A 161 1.50 -15.80 -6.06
C LEU A 161 2.18 -17.14 -5.85
N PHE A 162 1.41 -18.18 -5.51
CA PHE A 162 1.97 -19.51 -5.33
C PHE A 162 2.45 -20.09 -6.65
N LYS A 163 1.65 -19.96 -7.71
CA LYS A 163 1.97 -20.43 -9.05
C LYS A 163 3.20 -19.72 -9.63
N ASP A 164 3.22 -18.40 -9.57
CA ASP A 164 4.20 -17.58 -10.30
C ASP A 164 5.48 -17.37 -9.50
N CYS A 165 5.39 -17.35 -8.16
CA CYS A 165 6.50 -16.97 -7.28
C CYS A 165 6.81 -18.00 -6.19
N GLY A 166 6.07 -19.10 -6.09
CA GLY A 166 6.23 -20.09 -5.02
C GLY A 166 5.84 -19.58 -3.62
N LEU A 167 5.12 -18.46 -3.54
CA LEU A 167 4.76 -17.82 -2.28
C LEU A 167 3.40 -18.27 -1.77
N ARG A 168 3.39 -18.82 -0.56
CA ARG A 168 2.17 -19.29 0.08
C ARG A 168 1.64 -18.27 1.08
N VAL A 169 0.46 -17.71 0.81
CA VAL A 169 -0.28 -16.88 1.77
C VAL A 169 -1.01 -17.80 2.75
N SER A 170 -0.54 -17.86 4.00
CA SER A 170 -1.05 -18.89 4.94
C SER A 170 -2.45 -18.61 5.47
N ARG A 171 -2.86 -17.34 5.59
CA ARG A 171 -4.16 -16.92 6.15
C ARG A 171 -4.73 -15.77 5.34
N ALA A 172 -5.20 -16.09 4.15
CA ALA A 172 -5.96 -15.17 3.32
C ALA A 172 -7.37 -14.95 3.92
N MET A 173 -7.79 -13.69 3.98
CA MET A 173 -9.10 -13.25 4.45
C MET A 173 -9.71 -12.32 3.40
N ASP A 174 -10.69 -12.83 2.66
CA ASP A 174 -11.39 -12.02 1.68
C ASP A 174 -12.32 -11.01 2.37
N VAL A 175 -12.14 -9.72 2.07
CA VAL A 175 -12.91 -8.65 2.72
C VAL A 175 -14.37 -8.62 2.25
N GLY A 176 -14.68 -9.09 1.03
CA GLY A 176 -16.04 -9.22 0.53
C GLY A 176 -16.81 -10.34 1.24
N GLU A 177 -16.18 -11.52 1.37
CA GLU A 177 -16.74 -12.65 2.13
C GLU A 177 -16.96 -12.28 3.59
N MET A 178 -15.99 -11.59 4.21
CA MET A 178 -16.10 -11.12 5.59
C MET A 178 -17.22 -10.10 5.76
N ALA A 179 -17.43 -9.20 4.80
CA ALA A 179 -18.55 -8.26 4.81
C ALA A 179 -19.88 -9.00 4.81
N VAL A 180 -20.06 -9.99 3.93
CA VAL A 180 -21.26 -10.83 3.86
C VAL A 180 -21.48 -11.60 5.16
N LYS A 181 -20.41 -12.18 5.72
CA LYS A 181 -20.48 -12.94 6.98
C LYS A 181 -20.92 -12.07 8.16
N LYS A 182 -20.41 -10.84 8.25
CA LYS A 182 -20.73 -9.91 9.35
C LYS A 182 -22.12 -9.28 9.19
N TYR A 183 -22.54 -9.01 7.95
CA TYR A 183 -23.81 -8.37 7.60
C TYR A 183 -24.68 -9.32 6.77
N SER A 184 -25.05 -10.47 7.35
CA SER A 184 -25.69 -11.59 6.66
C SER A 184 -27.03 -11.27 5.99
N ASN A 185 -27.70 -10.19 6.42
CA ASN A 185 -28.93 -9.67 5.82
C ASN A 185 -28.70 -8.87 4.52
N TRP A 186 -27.44 -8.56 4.18
CA TRP A 186 -27.04 -7.76 3.02
C TRP A 186 -26.27 -8.62 1.99
N LYS A 187 -26.99 -9.55 1.35
CA LYS A 187 -26.39 -10.50 0.39
C LYS A 187 -25.72 -9.82 -0.81
N GLU A 188 -26.13 -8.60 -1.15
CA GLU A 188 -25.56 -7.83 -2.26
C GLU A 188 -24.10 -7.41 -2.03
N LEU A 189 -23.60 -7.47 -0.77
CA LEU A 189 -22.21 -7.18 -0.44
C LEU A 189 -21.21 -8.07 -1.21
N LYS A 190 -21.60 -9.31 -1.54
CA LYS A 190 -20.74 -10.24 -2.29
C LYS A 190 -20.41 -9.77 -3.72
N TYR A 191 -21.19 -8.82 -4.26
CA TYR A 191 -20.98 -8.26 -5.60
C TYR A 191 -20.25 -6.91 -5.55
N MET A 192 -19.86 -6.44 -4.37
CA MET A 192 -19.18 -5.16 -4.21
C MET A 192 -17.67 -5.35 -4.26
N GLY A 193 -17.02 -4.73 -5.24
CA GLY A 193 -15.56 -4.62 -5.26
C GLY A 193 -15.05 -3.67 -4.17
N LEU A 194 -13.73 -3.66 -3.97
CA LEU A 194 -13.03 -2.97 -2.88
C LEU A 194 -13.46 -1.51 -2.73
N LYS A 195 -13.51 -0.75 -3.84
CA LYS A 195 -13.96 0.66 -3.86
C LYS A 195 -15.33 0.87 -3.24
N LYS A 196 -16.28 -0.01 -3.52
CA LYS A 196 -17.66 0.13 -3.05
C LYS A 196 -17.76 -0.26 -1.57
N LEU A 197 -17.07 -1.32 -1.15
CA LEU A 197 -16.97 -1.69 0.26
C LEU A 197 -16.30 -0.58 1.09
N ALA A 198 -15.23 0.01 0.59
CA ALA A 198 -14.53 1.11 1.24
C ALA A 198 -15.47 2.30 1.49
N LEU A 199 -16.18 2.75 0.45
CA LEU A 199 -17.16 3.82 0.58
C LEU A 199 -18.26 3.45 1.59
N THR A 200 -18.81 2.24 1.50
CA THR A 200 -19.92 1.78 2.35
C THR A 200 -19.54 1.68 3.83
N PHE A 201 -18.37 1.14 4.16
CA PHE A 201 -18.01 0.83 5.55
C PHE A 201 -17.06 1.83 6.20
N THR A 202 -16.33 2.62 5.42
CA THR A 202 -15.36 3.59 5.95
C THR A 202 -15.67 5.03 5.56
N GLY A 203 -16.65 5.26 4.67
CA GLY A 203 -16.95 6.57 4.10
C GLY A 203 -15.89 7.08 3.13
N LYS A 204 -14.83 6.29 2.85
CA LYS A 204 -13.69 6.74 2.06
C LYS A 204 -13.88 6.45 0.58
N LEU A 205 -13.87 7.52 -0.21
CA LEU A 205 -13.90 7.41 -1.67
C LEU A 205 -12.52 7.00 -2.20
N MET A 206 -12.47 5.90 -2.94
CA MET A 206 -11.30 5.45 -3.69
C MET A 206 -11.46 5.76 -5.17
N LYS A 207 -10.41 6.33 -5.79
CA LYS A 207 -10.29 6.40 -7.26
C LYS A 207 -9.73 5.06 -7.75
N LYS A 208 -10.36 4.49 -8.78
CA LYS A 208 -9.85 3.31 -9.51
C LYS A 208 -9.99 3.57 -11.01
N PRO A 209 -9.18 4.51 -11.57
CA PRO A 209 -9.22 4.83 -12.99
C PRO A 209 -8.81 3.59 -13.81
N LYS A 210 -9.58 3.28 -14.85
CA LYS A 210 -9.35 2.08 -15.66
C LYS A 210 -7.99 2.11 -16.34
N GLU A 211 -7.52 3.32 -16.65
CA GLU A 211 -6.22 3.56 -17.29
C GLU A 211 -5.06 3.12 -16.41
N ILE A 212 -5.22 3.16 -15.07
CA ILE A 212 -4.20 2.66 -14.12
C ILE A 212 -4.42 1.17 -13.84
N THR A 213 -5.66 0.73 -13.62
CA THR A 213 -5.97 -0.69 -13.41
C THR A 213 -5.48 -1.57 -14.56
N LEU A 214 -5.56 -1.07 -15.81
CA LEU A 214 -5.13 -1.78 -17.01
C LEU A 214 -3.76 -1.29 -17.54
N SER A 215 -2.94 -0.69 -16.67
CA SER A 215 -1.63 -0.14 -17.06
C SER A 215 -0.54 -1.22 -17.18
N CYS A 216 0.65 -0.81 -17.64
CA CYS A 216 1.83 -1.66 -17.74
C CYS A 216 2.45 -1.86 -16.34
N TRP A 217 1.88 -2.76 -15.53
CA TRP A 217 2.36 -3.04 -14.17
C TRP A 217 3.71 -3.75 -14.11
N ASP A 218 4.16 -4.33 -15.22
CA ASP A 218 5.47 -4.95 -15.41
C ASP A 218 6.58 -3.95 -15.79
N ALA A 219 6.26 -2.65 -15.90
CA ALA A 219 7.24 -1.61 -16.17
C ALA A 219 8.36 -1.58 -15.11
N GLU A 220 9.58 -1.27 -15.56
CA GLU A 220 10.76 -1.17 -14.68
C GLU A 220 10.57 -0.09 -13.60
N GLU A 221 9.99 1.04 -14.00
CA GLU A 221 9.61 2.15 -13.14
C GLU A 221 8.09 2.27 -13.08
N LEU A 222 7.54 2.35 -11.87
CA LEU A 222 6.12 2.61 -11.66
C LEU A 222 5.88 4.12 -11.63
N SER A 223 4.84 4.58 -12.32
CA SER A 223 4.38 5.95 -12.17
C SER A 223 3.85 6.22 -10.76
N TYR A 224 3.87 7.48 -10.31
CA TYR A 224 3.26 7.87 -9.03
C TYR A 224 1.80 7.42 -8.93
N ALA A 225 1.02 7.48 -10.02
CA ALA A 225 -0.37 7.06 -10.04
C ALA A 225 -0.53 5.54 -9.79
N GLN A 226 0.38 4.71 -10.34
CA GLN A 226 0.43 3.28 -10.04
C GLN A 226 0.81 3.02 -8.58
N VAL A 227 1.81 3.74 -8.05
CA VAL A 227 2.24 3.62 -6.64
C VAL A 227 1.12 4.01 -5.68
N GLU A 228 0.43 5.14 -5.94
CA GLU A 228 -0.71 5.62 -5.16
C GLU A 228 -1.85 4.60 -5.17
N TYR A 229 -2.21 4.10 -6.36
CA TYR A 229 -3.27 3.11 -6.53
C TYR A 229 -2.96 1.83 -5.73
N ALA A 230 -1.79 1.24 -5.96
CA ALA A 230 -1.35 -0.02 -5.35
C ALA A 230 -1.25 0.11 -3.81
N CYS A 231 -0.76 1.27 -3.33
CA CYS A 231 -0.72 1.58 -1.90
C CYS A 231 -2.12 1.64 -1.28
N ILE A 232 -3.05 2.35 -1.92
CA ILE A 232 -4.40 2.56 -1.40
C ILE A 232 -5.19 1.24 -1.36
N ASP A 233 -5.04 0.37 -2.38
CA ASP A 233 -5.73 -0.91 -2.41
C ASP A 233 -5.31 -1.83 -1.26
N ALA A 234 -4.00 -1.99 -1.01
CA ALA A 234 -3.52 -2.75 0.14
C ALA A 234 -3.91 -2.09 1.47
N PHE A 235 -3.76 -0.76 1.60
CA PHE A 235 -4.12 -0.05 2.82
C PHE A 235 -5.60 -0.24 3.17
N VAL A 236 -6.51 0.02 2.23
CA VAL A 236 -7.95 -0.10 2.46
C VAL A 236 -8.36 -1.54 2.77
N SER A 237 -7.73 -2.54 2.12
CA SER A 237 -7.98 -3.95 2.43
C SER A 237 -7.62 -4.28 3.88
N SER A 238 -6.50 -3.75 4.40
CA SER A 238 -6.14 -3.90 5.81
C SER A 238 -7.15 -3.25 6.76
N GLN A 239 -7.63 -2.04 6.42
CA GLN A 239 -8.60 -1.28 7.21
C GLN A 239 -9.96 -1.98 7.27
N LEU A 240 -10.46 -2.47 6.14
CA LEU A 240 -11.69 -3.27 6.07
C LEU A 240 -11.54 -4.59 6.84
N GLY A 241 -10.39 -5.26 6.71
CA GLY A 241 -10.08 -6.46 7.47
C GLY A 241 -10.16 -6.23 8.98
N MET A 242 -9.54 -5.16 9.48
CA MET A 242 -9.61 -4.76 10.89
C MET A 242 -11.04 -4.41 11.32
N HIS A 243 -11.79 -3.67 10.49
CA HIS A 243 -13.19 -3.31 10.75
C HIS A 243 -14.06 -4.57 10.89
N PHE A 244 -13.95 -5.52 9.96
CA PHE A 244 -14.77 -6.73 10.01
C PHE A 244 -14.38 -7.67 11.14
N LYS A 245 -13.10 -7.74 11.50
CA LYS A 245 -12.61 -8.46 12.70
C LYS A 245 -12.96 -7.78 14.02
N GLY A 246 -13.45 -6.54 14.01
CA GLY A 246 -13.76 -5.79 15.24
C GLY A 246 -12.53 -5.32 16.01
N VAL A 247 -11.41 -5.10 15.30
CA VAL A 247 -10.12 -4.66 15.86
C VAL A 247 -10.05 -3.13 15.98
N PHE A 248 -11.03 -2.40 15.44
CA PHE A 248 -11.16 -0.94 15.57
C PHE A 248 -11.91 -0.55 16.85
N GLU A 249 -11.31 0.34 17.65
CA GLU A 249 -12.08 1.21 18.54
C GLU A 249 -12.95 2.14 17.69
N SER A 250 -14.21 2.32 18.09
CA SER A 250 -15.19 3.19 17.46
C SER A 250 -14.73 4.65 17.42
N VAL A 251 -13.91 5.04 16.45
CA VAL A 251 -13.56 6.45 16.24
C VAL A 251 -14.66 7.10 15.40
N HIS A 252 -15.57 7.78 16.10
CA HIS A 252 -16.48 8.83 15.62
C HIS A 252 -17.45 8.44 14.50
N GLY A 253 -18.68 8.09 14.91
CA GLY A 253 -19.89 8.54 14.21
C GLY A 253 -20.18 7.95 12.82
N VAL A 254 -19.63 6.80 12.45
CA VAL A 254 -20.14 6.08 11.28
C VAL A 254 -21.49 5.48 11.67
N HIS A 255 -22.58 6.17 11.33
CA HIS A 255 -23.92 5.59 11.32
C HIS A 255 -23.85 4.22 10.63
N GLN A 256 -24.49 3.20 11.20
CA GLN A 256 -24.63 1.90 10.53
C GLN A 256 -25.04 2.15 9.08
N PRO A 257 -24.37 1.53 8.09
CA PRO A 257 -24.65 1.83 6.69
C PRO A 257 -26.13 1.57 6.40
N VAL A 258 -26.87 2.63 6.09
CA VAL A 258 -28.29 2.55 5.80
C VAL A 258 -28.44 1.98 4.40
N ARG A 259 -29.18 0.88 4.30
CA ARG A 259 -29.50 0.23 3.02
C ARG A 259 -30.38 1.19 2.21
N THR A 260 -29.80 1.90 1.24
CA THR A 260 -30.60 2.74 0.32
C THR A 260 -31.37 1.82 -0.61
N THR A 261 -32.62 1.50 -0.27
CA THR A 261 -33.57 0.88 -1.20
C THR A 261 -33.98 1.95 -2.21
N SER A 262 -33.58 1.78 -3.47
CA SER A 262 -33.96 2.69 -4.55
C SER A 262 -35.44 2.54 -4.87
N THR A 263 -36.27 3.38 -4.26
CA THR A 263 -37.55 3.81 -4.83
C THR A 263 -37.65 5.31 -4.61
N CYS A 264 -37.14 6.11 -5.55
CA CYS A 264 -37.41 7.53 -5.58
C CYS A 264 -38.12 7.85 -6.91
N PRO A 265 -39.39 8.30 -6.88
CA PRO A 265 -40.04 8.88 -8.04
C PRO A 265 -39.38 10.23 -8.35
N LEU A 266 -38.87 10.38 -9.56
CA LEU A 266 -38.36 11.65 -10.07
C LEU A 266 -39.50 12.68 -10.08
N THR A 267 -39.41 13.73 -9.28
CA THR A 267 -40.05 15.02 -9.58
C THR A 267 -38.97 16.10 -9.54
N PRO A 268 -38.81 16.90 -10.61
CA PRO A 268 -37.74 17.90 -10.67
C PRO A 268 -38.16 19.16 -9.92
N THR A 269 -37.55 19.42 -8.77
CA THR A 269 -37.62 20.74 -8.13
C THR A 269 -36.51 21.62 -8.71
N ARG A 270 -36.90 22.78 -9.25
CA ARG A 270 -36.03 23.81 -9.83
C ARG A 270 -34.98 24.26 -8.82
N PHE A 271 -33.70 24.17 -9.18
CA PHE A 271 -32.63 24.88 -8.49
C PHE A 271 -32.61 26.34 -8.97
N VAL A 272 -32.84 27.25 -8.04
CA VAL A 272 -32.55 28.68 -8.21
C VAL A 272 -31.03 28.84 -8.11
N THR A 273 -30.40 29.38 -9.14
CA THR A 273 -28.98 29.74 -9.15
C THR A 273 -28.79 31.05 -8.39
N SER A 274 -27.82 31.08 -7.46
CA SER A 274 -27.27 32.33 -6.93
C SER A 274 -25.84 32.52 -7.46
N PRO A 275 -25.37 33.75 -7.72
CA PRO A 275 -24.08 33.98 -8.36
C PRO A 275 -22.91 33.82 -7.38
N LEU A 276 -21.85 33.17 -7.84
CA LEU A 276 -20.55 33.08 -7.17
C LEU A 276 -19.89 34.46 -7.11
N THR A 277 -19.44 34.88 -5.92
CA THR A 277 -18.47 35.97 -5.75
C THR A 277 -17.04 35.41 -5.72
N PRO A 278 -16.03 36.11 -6.26
CA PRO A 278 -14.65 35.61 -6.29
C PRO A 278 -13.94 35.86 -4.95
N THR A 279 -13.44 34.80 -4.32
CA THR A 279 -12.58 34.89 -3.14
C THR A 279 -11.16 35.33 -3.51
N ARG A 280 -10.72 36.42 -2.88
CA ARG A 280 -9.36 36.97 -2.89
C ARG A 280 -8.33 35.94 -2.40
N ILE A 281 -7.22 35.85 -3.12
CA ILE A 281 -5.97 35.23 -2.67
C ILE A 281 -5.36 36.13 -1.59
N VAL A 282 -5.04 35.56 -0.41
CA VAL A 282 -4.27 36.24 0.64
C VAL A 282 -2.91 35.53 0.74
N PRO A 283 -1.78 36.22 0.61
CA PRO A 283 -0.47 35.60 0.75
C PRO A 283 -0.17 35.29 2.22
N VAL A 284 0.28 34.06 2.49
CA VAL A 284 0.77 33.65 3.81
C VAL A 284 2.21 34.15 3.96
N ILE A 285 2.42 35.01 4.94
CA ILE A 285 3.73 35.54 5.36
C ILE A 285 4.37 34.51 6.30
N TYR A 286 5.58 34.04 5.97
CA TYR A 286 6.41 33.27 6.88
C TYR A 286 7.16 34.22 7.83
N TYR A 287 7.02 34.00 9.14
CA TYR A 287 7.92 34.58 10.13
C TYR A 287 9.12 33.65 10.35
N PRO A 288 10.35 34.18 10.40
CA PRO A 288 11.53 33.39 10.77
C PRO A 288 11.56 33.22 12.28
N ILE A 289 11.77 31.99 12.77
CA ILE A 289 12.27 31.79 14.13
C ILE A 289 13.77 31.52 14.04
N VAL A 290 14.44 32.20 14.95
CA VAL A 290 15.85 32.55 15.05
C VAL A 290 16.65 31.42 15.73
N ILE A 291 17.79 31.10 15.08
CA ILE A 291 19.03 30.44 15.52
C ILE A 291 18.91 29.08 16.23
#